data_AF-A0A2D7L833-F1
#
_entry.id   AF-A0A2D7L833-F1
#
_cell.length_a   1.000
_cell.length_b   1.000
_cell.length_c   1.000
_cell.angle_alpha   90.00
_cell.angle_beta   90.00
_cell.angle_gamma   90.00
#
_symmetry.space_group_name_H-M   'P 1'
#
loop_
_entity.id
_entity.type
_entity.pdbx_description
1 polymer ?
#
loop_
_entity_poly.entity_id
_entity_poly.type
_entity_poly.pdbx_seq_one_letter_code
_entity_poly.pdbx_strand_id
1 'polypeptide(L)'
;MNPLEEWYDYERFTIQALVVVMGLFFAGIALNELSVGDNPLTDFVYTYYLDPISGESTGDSGYNMVNTMTYGVVLTMFAIALSGWLRHLGIDPSDKTLLALLPFVLWAAFGEVVEDAEMFGEFFSAWFVSPGVHFQTAGWVIIAGWAGYAISSSDSDDEKKKENVKSVSALIIFSQFILYGASINGSGTVARLDIDLTLMMLFSVLALAVPWLLESSAEAFDSVQRTVYFSGVGGGVVLFGALASFMATKDLSQLNLWPVAVVIGAPVILCMWMLEQGREAAAELADLDIVAGILPPGMNEDEYLASESKEKDLIESLRLKATMAYPV
;
A
#
# COMPACT_ATOMS: atom_id res chain seq x y z
N MET A 1 24.00 -22.70 -10.89
CA MET A 1 23.18 -21.50 -11.15
C MET A 1 22.10 -21.47 -10.10
N ASN A 2 21.91 -20.33 -9.42
CA ASN A 2 21.01 -20.19 -8.29
C ASN A 2 19.56 -20.06 -8.81
N PRO A 3 18.64 -21.00 -8.50
CA PRO A 3 17.25 -20.96 -8.96
C PRO A 3 16.47 -19.70 -8.53
N LEU A 4 16.99 -18.95 -7.56
CA LEU A 4 16.39 -17.71 -7.06
C LEU A 4 16.68 -16.49 -7.96
N GLU A 5 17.69 -16.57 -8.84
CA GLU A 5 18.17 -15.42 -9.62
C GLU A 5 17.50 -15.27 -10.99
N GLU A 6 16.79 -16.29 -11.50
CA GLU A 6 16.14 -16.20 -12.81
C GLU A 6 14.62 -15.97 -12.69
N TRP A 7 14.09 -15.08 -13.53
CA TRP A 7 12.65 -14.98 -13.76
C TRP A 7 12.14 -16.24 -14.44
N TYR A 8 11.00 -16.75 -13.97
CA TYR A 8 10.30 -17.81 -14.67
C TYR A 8 9.82 -17.31 -16.05
N ASP A 9 9.64 -18.22 -17.00
CA ASP A 9 9.23 -17.86 -18.37
C ASP A 9 7.92 -17.07 -18.39
N TYR A 10 6.96 -17.42 -17.53
CA TYR A 10 5.69 -16.70 -17.43
C TYR A 10 5.85 -15.30 -16.83
N GLU A 11 6.76 -15.09 -15.87
CA GLU A 11 7.06 -13.77 -15.29
C GLU A 11 7.71 -12.88 -16.36
N ARG A 12 8.69 -13.42 -17.10
CA ARG A 12 9.37 -12.70 -18.18
C ARG A 12 8.40 -12.29 -19.28
N PHE A 13 7.54 -13.22 -19.71
CA PHE A 13 6.49 -12.92 -20.69
C PHE A 13 5.55 -11.83 -20.17
N THR A 14 5.13 -11.91 -18.91
CA THR A 14 4.24 -10.93 -18.29
C THR A 14 4.87 -9.54 -18.22
N ILE A 15 6.14 -9.43 -17.82
CA ILE A 15 6.90 -8.18 -17.79
C ILE A 15 6.96 -7.57 -19.21
N GLN A 16 7.28 -8.37 -20.22
CA GLN A 16 7.34 -7.90 -21.61
C GLN A 16 5.97 -7.44 -22.12
N ALA A 17 4.91 -8.17 -21.81
CA ALA A 17 3.55 -7.81 -22.18
C ALA A 17 3.15 -6.46 -21.54
N LEU A 18 3.44 -6.26 -20.25
CA LEU A 18 3.21 -4.99 -19.56
C LEU A 18 3.99 -3.83 -20.20
N VAL A 19 5.26 -4.04 -20.55
CA VAL A 19 6.07 -3.02 -21.24
C VAL A 19 5.44 -2.63 -22.58
N VAL A 20 4.93 -3.59 -23.34
CA VAL A 20 4.23 -3.31 -24.61
C VAL A 20 2.93 -2.55 -24.36
N VAL A 21 2.11 -2.97 -23.37
CA VAL A 21 0.85 -2.29 -23.02
C VAL A 21 1.11 -0.85 -22.59
N MET A 22 2.08 -0.62 -21.68
CA MET A 22 2.49 0.71 -21.26
C MET A 22 3.01 1.53 -22.45
N GLY A 23 3.83 0.92 -23.31
CA GLY A 23 4.36 1.56 -24.51
C GLY A 23 3.26 2.03 -25.46
N LEU A 24 2.24 1.20 -25.70
CA LEU A 24 1.08 1.55 -26.52
C LEU A 24 0.23 2.66 -25.88
N PHE A 25 -0.01 2.59 -24.56
CA PHE A 25 -0.75 3.60 -23.83
C PHE A 25 -0.07 4.97 -23.91
N PHE A 26 1.23 5.05 -23.57
CA PHE A 26 1.99 6.30 -23.65
C PHE A 26 2.20 6.77 -25.09
N ALA A 27 2.33 5.87 -26.06
CA ALA A 27 2.37 6.25 -27.46
C ALA A 27 1.06 6.91 -27.90
N GLY A 28 -0.10 6.40 -27.48
CA GLY A 28 -1.40 7.03 -27.76
C GLY A 28 -1.51 8.46 -27.21
N ILE A 29 -0.99 8.70 -26.00
CA ILE A 29 -0.90 10.04 -25.41
C ILE A 29 0.07 10.93 -26.19
N ALA A 30 1.28 10.44 -26.45
CA ALA A 30 2.30 11.20 -27.16
C ALA A 30 1.87 11.59 -28.59
N LEU A 31 1.16 10.69 -29.29
CA LEU A 31 0.61 10.99 -30.61
C LEU A 31 -0.44 12.11 -30.57
N ASN A 32 -1.25 12.16 -29.51
CA ASN A 32 -2.19 13.26 -29.28
C ASN A 32 -1.46 14.59 -29.05
N GLU A 33 -0.47 14.61 -28.13
CA GLU A 33 0.33 15.81 -27.83
C GLU A 33 1.11 16.33 -29.04
N LEU A 34 1.58 15.43 -29.90
CA LEU A 34 2.24 15.78 -31.16
C LEU A 34 1.27 16.17 -32.28
N SER A 35 -0.04 16.22 -32.00
CA SER A 35 -1.09 16.56 -32.97
C SER A 35 -1.04 15.71 -34.25
N VAL A 36 -0.71 14.42 -34.10
CA VAL A 36 -0.55 13.49 -35.23
C VAL A 36 -1.92 12.96 -35.67
N GLY A 37 -2.76 13.85 -36.21
CA GLY A 37 -4.05 13.54 -36.85
C GLY A 37 -5.00 12.61 -36.08
N ASP A 38 -6.05 12.17 -36.75
CA ASP A 38 -6.92 11.11 -36.24
C ASP A 38 -6.16 9.78 -36.35
N ASN A 39 -5.89 9.15 -35.22
CA ASN A 39 -5.23 7.86 -35.18
C ASN A 39 -5.93 6.91 -34.20
N PRO A 40 -6.09 5.63 -34.58
CA PRO A 40 -6.92 4.70 -33.83
C PRO A 40 -6.37 4.39 -32.43
N LEU A 41 -5.06 4.61 -32.20
CA LEU A 41 -4.45 4.37 -30.89
C LEU A 41 -4.80 5.48 -29.90
N THR A 42 -4.70 6.74 -30.32
CA THR A 42 -5.16 7.89 -29.53
C THR A 42 -6.66 7.78 -29.25
N ASP A 43 -7.48 7.52 -30.27
CA ASP A 43 -8.94 7.38 -30.09
C ASP A 43 -9.27 6.30 -29.06
N PHE A 44 -8.60 5.13 -29.14
CA PHE A 44 -8.80 4.04 -28.20
C PHE A 44 -8.38 4.41 -26.77
N VAL A 45 -7.21 5.06 -26.60
CA VAL A 45 -6.70 5.46 -25.28
C VAL A 45 -7.60 6.49 -24.63
N TYR A 46 -8.03 7.52 -25.36
CA TYR A 46 -8.89 8.57 -24.82
C TYR A 46 -10.30 8.07 -24.52
N THR A 47 -10.95 7.42 -25.50
CA THR A 47 -12.33 6.95 -25.38
C THR A 47 -12.52 5.98 -24.22
N TYR A 48 -11.60 5.02 -24.06
CA TYR A 48 -11.80 3.95 -23.08
C TYR A 48 -11.14 4.21 -21.73
N TYR A 49 -10.09 5.03 -21.65
CA TYR A 49 -9.30 5.20 -20.42
C TYR A 49 -9.24 6.65 -19.94
N LEU A 50 -8.73 7.60 -20.73
CA LEU A 50 -8.49 8.96 -20.20
C LEU A 50 -9.77 9.77 -20.00
N ASP A 51 -10.69 9.79 -20.97
CA ASP A 51 -11.93 10.57 -20.84
C ASP A 51 -12.80 10.07 -19.68
N PRO A 52 -12.98 8.75 -19.46
CA PRO A 52 -13.68 8.24 -18.27
C PRO A 52 -13.02 8.61 -16.94
N ILE A 53 -11.68 8.64 -16.86
CA ILE A 53 -10.96 9.04 -15.63
C ILE A 53 -11.15 10.54 -15.38
N SER A 54 -11.03 11.36 -16.41
CA SER A 54 -11.24 12.81 -16.30
C SER A 54 -12.68 13.15 -15.90
N GLY A 55 -13.69 12.47 -16.44
CA GLY A 55 -15.07 12.72 -16.05
C GLY A 55 -15.44 12.19 -14.65
N GLU A 56 -14.74 11.17 -14.12
CA GLU A 56 -14.98 10.64 -12.78
C GLU A 56 -14.58 11.66 -11.71
N SER A 57 -13.51 12.44 -11.96
CA SER A 57 -13.13 13.58 -11.10
C SER A 57 -14.20 14.67 -11.00
N THR A 58 -15.12 14.73 -11.96
CA THR A 58 -16.28 15.64 -11.96
C THR A 58 -17.60 14.98 -11.53
N GLY A 59 -17.57 13.67 -11.22
CA GLY A 59 -18.75 12.89 -10.83
C GLY A 59 -19.66 12.44 -11.99
N ASP A 60 -19.22 12.64 -13.24
CA ASP A 60 -20.06 12.53 -14.44
C ASP A 60 -19.75 11.32 -15.34
N SER A 61 -18.74 10.49 -15.03
CA SER A 61 -18.47 9.25 -15.78
C SER A 61 -18.13 8.06 -14.89
N GLY A 62 -18.44 6.88 -15.41
CA GLY A 62 -18.15 5.60 -14.77
C GLY A 62 -17.40 4.63 -15.69
N TYR A 63 -16.93 3.53 -15.11
CA TYR A 63 -16.22 2.47 -15.82
C TYR A 63 -17.05 1.87 -16.96
N ASN A 64 -16.38 1.52 -18.07
CA ASN A 64 -16.97 0.78 -19.18
C ASN A 64 -16.45 -0.67 -19.19
N MET A 65 -17.07 -1.54 -19.98
CA MET A 65 -16.68 -2.96 -19.98
C MET A 65 -15.22 -3.17 -20.39
N VAL A 66 -14.70 -2.35 -21.32
CA VAL A 66 -13.34 -2.47 -21.83
C VAL A 66 -12.34 -2.10 -20.76
N ASN A 67 -12.47 -0.93 -20.13
CA ASN A 67 -11.54 -0.51 -19.11
C ASN A 67 -11.60 -1.40 -17.87
N THR A 68 -12.80 -1.87 -17.47
CA THR A 68 -12.96 -2.79 -16.35
C THR A 68 -12.20 -4.10 -16.58
N MET A 69 -12.37 -4.72 -17.76
CA MET A 69 -11.63 -5.95 -18.10
C MET A 69 -10.13 -5.68 -18.19
N THR A 70 -9.72 -4.61 -18.86
CA THR A 70 -8.31 -4.27 -19.02
C THR A 70 -7.63 -4.04 -17.68
N TYR A 71 -8.24 -3.28 -16.77
CA TYR A 71 -7.69 -3.05 -15.44
C TYR A 71 -7.54 -4.35 -14.66
N GLY A 72 -8.52 -5.27 -14.72
CA GLY A 72 -8.40 -6.59 -14.09
C GLY A 72 -7.24 -7.44 -14.63
N VAL A 73 -7.09 -7.49 -15.96
CA VAL A 73 -6.01 -8.26 -16.61
C VAL A 73 -4.65 -7.63 -16.34
N VAL A 74 -4.53 -6.32 -16.49
CA VAL A 74 -3.28 -5.57 -16.23
C VAL A 74 -2.90 -5.67 -14.77
N LEU A 75 -3.84 -5.61 -13.83
CA LEU A 75 -3.58 -5.79 -12.40
C LEU A 75 -3.02 -7.18 -12.10
N THR A 76 -3.61 -8.23 -12.69
CA THR A 76 -3.11 -9.61 -12.50
C THR A 76 -1.70 -9.76 -13.07
N MET A 77 -1.46 -9.23 -14.28
CA MET A 77 -0.13 -9.22 -14.87
C MET A 77 0.87 -8.43 -14.01
N PHE A 78 0.45 -7.28 -13.49
CA PHE A 78 1.28 -6.44 -12.62
C PHE A 78 1.65 -7.18 -11.34
N ALA A 79 0.72 -7.89 -10.71
CA ALA A 79 1.00 -8.69 -9.51
C ALA A 79 2.04 -9.79 -9.78
N ILE A 80 1.93 -10.51 -10.91
CA ILE A 80 2.90 -11.53 -11.34
C ILE A 80 4.27 -10.90 -11.59
N ALA A 81 4.31 -9.79 -12.33
CA ALA A 81 5.56 -9.09 -12.63
C ALA A 81 6.23 -8.56 -11.35
N LEU A 82 5.46 -7.90 -10.48
CA LEU A 82 5.94 -7.38 -9.21
C LEU A 82 6.49 -8.51 -8.31
N SER A 83 5.78 -9.64 -8.21
CA SER A 83 6.25 -10.81 -7.46
C SER A 83 7.61 -11.32 -7.98
N GLY A 84 7.74 -11.45 -9.31
CA GLY A 84 9.01 -11.85 -9.94
C GLY A 84 10.15 -10.84 -9.68
N TRP A 85 9.86 -9.54 -9.72
CA TRP A 85 10.83 -8.49 -9.39
C TRP A 85 11.26 -8.51 -7.92
N LEU A 86 10.31 -8.59 -6.99
CA LEU A 86 10.60 -8.66 -5.55
C LEU A 86 11.46 -9.87 -5.21
N ARG A 87 11.13 -11.04 -5.79
CA ARG A 87 11.92 -12.27 -5.65
C ARG A 87 13.33 -12.11 -6.21
N HIS A 88 13.46 -11.57 -7.43
CA HIS A 88 14.76 -11.35 -8.07
C HIS A 88 15.64 -10.36 -7.30
N LEU A 89 15.03 -9.36 -6.68
CA LEU A 89 15.72 -8.40 -5.81
C LEU A 89 16.05 -8.95 -4.41
N GLY A 90 15.58 -10.16 -4.08
CA GLY A 90 15.76 -10.76 -2.76
C GLY A 90 15.01 -10.02 -1.66
N ILE A 91 13.92 -9.33 -1.99
CA ILE A 91 13.06 -8.67 -1.00
C ILE A 91 12.33 -9.75 -0.18
N ASP A 92 12.35 -9.61 1.14
CA ASP A 92 11.71 -10.54 2.08
C ASP A 92 10.21 -10.66 1.76
N PRO A 93 9.70 -11.86 1.41
CA PRO A 93 8.28 -12.08 1.14
C PRO A 93 7.47 -12.38 2.42
N SER A 94 8.09 -12.34 3.61
CA SER A 94 7.41 -12.65 4.87
C SER A 94 6.35 -11.62 5.28
N ASP A 95 5.54 -12.00 6.28
CA ASP A 95 4.50 -11.14 6.89
C ASP A 95 5.05 -9.78 7.34
N LYS A 96 6.35 -9.67 7.62
CA LYS A 96 7.00 -8.40 7.97
C LYS A 96 6.88 -7.37 6.86
N THR A 97 6.98 -7.78 5.60
CA THR A 97 6.81 -6.89 4.45
C THR A 97 5.36 -6.45 4.31
N LEU A 98 4.40 -7.35 4.56
CA LEU A 98 2.98 -6.99 4.60
C LEU A 98 2.71 -5.95 5.71
N LEU A 99 3.24 -6.19 6.92
CA LEU A 99 3.12 -5.26 8.04
C LEU A 99 3.80 -3.91 7.76
N ALA A 100 4.94 -3.91 7.06
CA ALA A 100 5.63 -2.69 6.66
C ALA A 100 4.82 -1.86 5.64
N LEU A 101 4.00 -2.51 4.80
CA LEU A 101 3.14 -1.86 3.81
C LEU A 101 1.81 -1.36 4.39
N LEU A 102 1.32 -1.96 5.49
CA LEU A 102 0.04 -1.62 6.10
C LEU A 102 -0.18 -0.12 6.39
N PRO A 103 0.83 0.66 6.84
CA PRO A 103 0.67 2.11 7.02
C PRO A 103 0.25 2.85 5.75
N PHE A 104 0.60 2.35 4.56
CA PHE A 104 0.20 2.96 3.29
C PHE A 104 -1.29 2.77 2.96
N VAL A 105 -1.97 1.79 3.57
CA VAL A 105 -3.43 1.67 3.49
C VAL A 105 -4.09 2.85 4.20
N LEU A 106 -3.63 3.17 5.41
CA LEU A 106 -4.10 4.34 6.16
C LEU A 106 -3.72 5.65 5.48
N TRP A 107 -2.51 5.71 4.92
CA TRP A 107 -2.06 6.85 4.12
C TRP A 107 -3.02 7.15 2.96
N ALA A 108 -3.39 6.12 2.19
CA ALA A 108 -4.30 6.27 1.05
C ALA A 108 -5.69 6.72 1.51
N ALA A 109 -6.22 6.09 2.57
CA ALA A 109 -7.51 6.45 3.15
C ALA A 109 -7.52 7.90 3.66
N PHE A 110 -6.47 8.37 4.33
CA PHE A 110 -6.39 9.77 4.74
C PHE A 110 -6.30 10.72 3.54
N GLY A 111 -5.55 10.34 2.50
CA GLY A 111 -5.48 11.11 1.26
C GLY A 111 -6.85 11.28 0.61
N GLU A 112 -7.61 10.19 0.46
CA GLU A 112 -8.98 10.23 -0.06
C GLU A 112 -9.89 11.12 0.79
N VAL A 113 -9.84 11.02 2.12
CA VAL A 113 -10.68 11.86 2.99
C VAL A 113 -10.27 13.35 2.93
N VAL A 114 -8.98 13.66 2.75
CA VAL A 114 -8.51 15.04 2.53
C VAL A 114 -9.06 15.55 1.20
N GLU A 115 -9.11 14.69 0.19
CA GLU A 115 -9.68 15.01 -1.12
C GLU A 115 -11.21 15.18 -1.07
N ASP A 116 -11.94 14.31 -0.37
CA ASP A 116 -13.39 14.44 -0.16
C ASP A 116 -13.75 15.75 0.57
N ALA A 117 -12.81 16.28 1.37
CA ALA A 117 -12.93 17.59 2.01
C ALA A 117 -12.57 18.76 1.07
N GLU A 118 -12.31 18.50 -0.22
CA GLU A 118 -11.87 19.42 -1.26
C GLU A 118 -10.63 20.22 -0.86
N MET A 119 -9.74 19.63 -0.04
CA MET A 119 -8.59 20.35 0.52
C MET A 119 -7.37 20.37 -0.40
N PHE A 120 -7.27 19.50 -1.41
CA PHE A 120 -6.16 19.58 -2.35
C PHE A 120 -6.40 20.66 -3.42
N GLY A 121 -5.30 21.17 -3.99
CA GLY A 121 -5.37 21.97 -5.20
C GLY A 121 -5.75 21.13 -6.42
N GLU A 122 -6.24 21.80 -7.48
CA GLU A 122 -6.78 21.18 -8.71
C GLU A 122 -5.87 20.08 -9.29
N PHE A 123 -4.55 20.29 -9.29
CA PHE A 123 -3.61 19.29 -9.81
C PHE A 123 -3.65 17.97 -9.03
N PHE A 124 -3.69 18.01 -7.69
CA PHE A 124 -3.60 16.79 -6.86
C PHE A 124 -4.96 16.14 -6.59
N SER A 125 -6.06 16.85 -6.80
CA SER A 125 -7.40 16.33 -6.59
C SER A 125 -7.64 15.02 -7.36
N ALA A 126 -7.37 15.01 -8.67
CA ALA A 126 -7.49 13.80 -9.50
C ALA A 126 -6.52 12.66 -9.12
N TRP A 127 -5.46 12.93 -8.36
CA TRP A 127 -4.50 11.92 -7.91
C TRP A 127 -4.90 11.24 -6.59
N PHE A 128 -5.87 11.78 -5.86
CA PHE A 128 -6.41 11.17 -4.65
C PHE A 128 -7.81 10.59 -4.85
N VAL A 129 -8.30 10.55 -6.09
CA VAL A 129 -9.45 9.75 -6.52
C VAL A 129 -8.93 8.49 -7.23
N SER A 130 -9.73 7.42 -7.28
CA SER A 130 -9.38 6.21 -8.03
C SER A 130 -9.33 6.46 -9.54
N PRO A 131 -8.36 5.87 -10.28
CA PRO A 131 -7.28 5.00 -9.81
C PRO A 131 -6.01 5.75 -9.35
N GLY A 132 -5.99 7.09 -9.38
CA GLY A 132 -4.83 7.94 -9.10
C GLY A 132 -4.16 7.69 -7.75
N VAL A 133 -4.96 7.46 -6.70
CA VAL A 133 -4.46 7.24 -5.34
C VAL A 133 -3.54 6.02 -5.27
N HIS A 134 -3.87 4.95 -5.99
CA HIS A 134 -3.06 3.73 -6.02
C HIS A 134 -1.69 3.99 -6.65
N PHE A 135 -1.61 4.83 -7.67
CA PHE A 135 -0.33 5.21 -8.28
C PHE A 135 0.52 6.08 -7.36
N GLN A 136 -0.09 7.01 -6.62
CA GLN A 136 0.61 7.80 -5.60
C GLN A 136 1.16 6.89 -4.50
N THR A 137 0.33 6.00 -3.95
CA THR A 137 0.75 5.04 -2.93
C THR A 137 1.89 4.16 -3.43
N ALA A 138 1.75 3.57 -4.62
CA ALA A 138 2.80 2.76 -5.24
C ALA A 138 4.08 3.56 -5.45
N GLY A 139 3.98 4.81 -5.90
CA GLY A 139 5.13 5.71 -6.09
C GLY A 139 5.93 5.90 -4.80
N TRP A 140 5.26 6.21 -3.68
CA TRP A 140 5.94 6.36 -2.39
C TRP A 140 6.53 5.06 -1.86
N VAL A 141 5.80 3.94 -2.01
CA VAL A 141 6.31 2.62 -1.63
C VAL A 141 7.56 2.26 -2.43
N ILE A 142 7.57 2.50 -3.75
CA ILE A 142 8.72 2.24 -4.62
C ILE A 142 9.90 3.14 -4.23
N ILE A 143 9.68 4.43 -4.00
CA ILE A 143 10.74 5.36 -3.59
C ILE A 143 11.35 4.93 -2.24
N ALA A 144 10.51 4.62 -1.26
CA ALA A 144 10.95 4.19 0.07
C ALA A 144 11.65 2.82 0.01
N GLY A 145 11.09 1.86 -0.73
CA GLY A 145 11.66 0.53 -0.91
C GLY A 145 13.01 0.58 -1.63
N TRP A 146 13.12 1.39 -2.69
CA TRP A 146 14.38 1.62 -3.39
C TRP A 146 15.44 2.25 -2.49
N ALA A 147 15.07 3.27 -1.72
CA ALA A 147 16.00 3.94 -0.82
C ALA A 147 16.47 2.99 0.30
N GLY A 148 15.56 2.20 0.87
CA GLY A 148 15.89 1.15 1.84
C GLY A 148 16.77 0.05 1.26
N TYR A 149 16.54 -0.34 -0.01
CA TYR A 149 17.37 -1.31 -0.72
C TYR A 149 18.78 -0.78 -0.95
N ALA A 150 18.92 0.48 -1.38
CA ALA A 150 20.20 1.14 -1.56
C ALA A 150 20.99 1.18 -0.24
N ILE A 151 20.33 1.47 0.90
CA ILE A 151 20.96 1.44 2.23
C ILE A 151 21.39 0.01 2.60
N SER A 152 20.51 -0.98 2.39
CA SER A 152 20.80 -2.39 2.67
C SER A 152 22.02 -2.89 1.91
N SER A 153 22.14 -2.51 0.64
CA SER A 153 23.24 -2.88 -0.26
C SER A 153 24.57 -2.16 0.00
N SER A 154 24.60 -1.15 0.88
CA SER A 154 25.81 -0.39 1.18
C SER A 154 26.78 -1.16 2.08
N ASP A 155 28.09 -0.89 1.94
CA ASP A 155 29.17 -1.44 2.79
C ASP A 155 29.21 -0.82 4.22
N SER A 156 28.17 -0.09 4.61
CA SER A 156 28.09 0.50 5.95
C SER A 156 27.82 -0.57 7.01
N ASP A 157 28.25 -0.32 8.25
CA ASP A 157 27.85 -1.14 9.39
C ASP A 157 26.36 -0.99 9.72
N ASP A 158 25.83 -1.92 10.52
CA ASP A 158 24.40 -2.00 10.83
C ASP A 158 23.89 -0.77 11.57
N GLU A 159 24.71 -0.17 12.45
CA GLU A 159 24.34 1.03 13.20
C GLU A 159 24.15 2.22 12.25
N LYS A 160 25.09 2.42 11.32
CA LYS A 160 24.99 3.47 10.30
C LYS A 160 23.87 3.21 9.31
N LYS A 161 23.59 1.95 8.94
CA LYS A 161 22.40 1.61 8.13
C LYS A 161 21.11 2.03 8.84
N LYS A 162 20.99 1.75 10.15
CA LYS A 162 19.82 2.19 10.94
C LYS A 162 19.69 3.71 11.00
N GLU A 163 20.79 4.44 11.16
CA GLU A 163 20.78 5.91 11.14
C GLU A 163 20.39 6.48 9.77
N ASN A 164 20.93 5.90 8.70
CA ASN A 164 20.58 6.28 7.32
C ASN A 164 19.09 6.03 7.04
N VAL A 165 18.54 4.89 7.47
CA VAL A 165 17.10 4.59 7.35
C VAL A 165 16.27 5.68 8.01
N LYS A 166 16.62 6.10 9.23
CA LYS A 166 15.89 7.17 9.95
C LYS A 166 15.94 8.49 9.18
N SER A 167 17.13 8.90 8.76
CA SER A 167 17.35 10.16 8.05
C SER A 167 16.65 10.20 6.68
N VAL A 168 16.74 9.11 5.91
CA VAL A 168 16.10 8.98 4.60
C VAL A 168 14.59 8.92 4.73
N SER A 169 14.05 8.18 5.70
CA SER A 169 12.61 8.14 5.95
C SER A 169 12.09 9.54 6.31
N ALA A 170 12.80 10.28 7.16
CA ALA A 170 12.45 11.65 7.50
C ALA A 170 12.45 12.57 6.27
N LEU A 171 13.41 12.41 5.34
CA LEU A 171 13.45 13.16 4.09
C LEU A 171 12.27 12.83 3.17
N ILE A 172 11.89 11.54 3.07
CA ILE A 172 10.71 11.11 2.30
C ILE A 172 9.43 11.71 2.90
N ILE A 173 9.27 11.65 4.23
CA ILE A 173 8.13 12.25 4.95
C ILE A 173 8.10 13.76 4.74
N PHE A 174 9.25 14.43 4.82
CA PHE A 174 9.35 15.86 4.55
C PHE A 174 8.93 16.20 3.12
N SER A 175 9.33 15.38 2.14
CA SER A 175 8.95 15.56 0.74
C SER A 175 7.44 15.45 0.55
N GLN A 176 6.79 14.48 1.21
CA GLN A 176 5.33 14.37 1.24
C GLN A 176 4.67 15.60 1.86
N PHE A 177 5.18 16.07 3.00
CA PHE A 177 4.69 17.31 3.63
C PHE A 177 4.81 18.52 2.71
N ILE A 178 5.94 18.70 2.02
CA ILE A 178 6.11 19.82 1.10
C ILE A 178 5.13 19.73 -0.07
N LEU A 179 5.01 18.55 -0.69
CA LEU A 179 4.12 18.36 -1.84
C LEU A 179 2.64 18.59 -1.47
N TYR A 180 2.18 17.93 -0.41
CA TYR A 180 0.78 17.99 -0.01
C TYR A 180 0.44 19.28 0.73
N GLY A 181 1.34 19.78 1.58
CA GLY A 181 1.19 21.07 2.25
C GLY A 181 1.12 22.23 1.27
N ALA A 182 1.95 22.24 0.22
CA ALA A 182 1.87 23.26 -0.82
C ALA A 182 0.55 23.19 -1.59
N SER A 183 0.11 21.97 -1.95
CA SER A 183 -1.18 21.75 -2.61
C SER A 183 -2.35 22.24 -1.76
N ILE A 184 -2.37 21.86 -0.49
CA ILE A 184 -3.47 22.16 0.44
C ILE A 184 -3.53 23.65 0.74
N ASN A 185 -2.39 24.28 1.02
CA ASN A 185 -2.30 25.71 1.25
C ASN A 185 -2.73 26.54 0.03
N GLY A 186 -2.57 26.00 -1.18
CA GLY A 186 -3.00 26.62 -2.43
C GLY A 186 -4.46 26.33 -2.82
N SER A 187 -5.21 25.54 -2.05
CA SER A 187 -6.55 25.10 -2.42
C SER A 187 -7.62 26.20 -2.24
N GLY A 188 -8.65 26.15 -3.08
CA GLY A 188 -9.79 27.05 -2.99
C GLY A 188 -10.58 26.89 -1.69
N THR A 189 -10.68 25.67 -1.17
CA THR A 189 -11.43 25.41 0.08
C THR A 189 -10.72 25.94 1.30
N VAL A 190 -9.39 25.76 1.42
CA VAL A 190 -8.62 26.33 2.54
C VAL A 190 -8.73 27.85 2.55
N ALA A 191 -8.64 28.50 1.39
CA ALA A 191 -8.80 29.95 1.28
C ALA A 191 -10.23 30.43 1.56
N ARG A 192 -11.25 29.73 1.04
CA ARG A 192 -12.67 30.08 1.20
C ARG A 192 -13.15 29.94 2.64
N LEU A 193 -12.70 28.90 3.34
CA LEU A 193 -13.11 28.60 4.71
C LEU A 193 -12.15 29.19 5.77
N ASP A 194 -11.08 29.88 5.34
CA ASP A 194 -10.04 30.44 6.22
C ASP A 194 -9.48 29.39 7.20
N ILE A 195 -9.14 28.21 6.67
CA ILE A 195 -8.71 27.07 7.48
C ILE A 195 -7.30 27.32 8.04
N ASP A 196 -7.17 27.29 9.37
CA ASP A 196 -5.87 27.35 10.05
C ASP A 196 -5.08 26.02 9.90
N LEU A 197 -3.97 26.09 9.16
CA LEU A 197 -3.07 24.94 8.92
C LEU A 197 -2.06 24.70 10.04
N THR A 198 -2.18 25.37 11.19
CA THR A 198 -1.28 25.16 12.33
C THR A 198 -1.25 23.71 12.82
N LEU A 199 -2.41 23.02 12.85
CA LEU A 199 -2.43 21.60 13.23
C LEU A 199 -1.69 20.74 12.21
N MET A 200 -1.88 20.97 10.90
CA MET A 200 -1.11 20.30 9.86
C MET A 200 0.41 20.48 10.06
N MET A 201 0.86 21.70 10.38
CA MET A 201 2.28 21.97 10.65
C MET A 201 2.78 21.19 11.88
N LEU A 202 2.02 21.18 12.98
CA LEU A 202 2.39 20.47 14.21
C LEU A 202 2.48 18.97 13.99
N PHE A 203 1.48 18.38 13.32
CA PHE A 203 1.49 16.96 12.98
C PHE A 203 2.60 16.62 11.99
N SER A 204 2.96 17.52 11.07
CA SER A 204 4.09 17.30 10.16
C SER A 204 5.43 17.30 10.89
N VAL A 205 5.61 18.16 11.90
CA VAL A 205 6.80 18.10 12.77
C VAL A 205 6.85 16.78 13.54
N LEU A 206 5.70 16.31 14.08
CA LEU A 206 5.60 15.01 14.73
C LEU A 206 5.90 13.86 13.75
N ALA A 207 5.41 13.96 12.51
CA ALA A 207 5.64 12.99 11.44
C ALA A 207 7.14 12.84 11.14
N LEU A 208 7.89 13.94 11.10
CA LEU A 208 9.34 13.87 10.92
C LEU A 208 10.04 13.13 12.05
N ALA A 209 9.48 13.11 13.27
CA ALA A 209 10.06 12.37 14.39
C ALA A 209 9.71 10.87 14.38
N VAL A 210 8.80 10.40 13.52
CA VAL A 210 8.32 9.00 13.46
C VAL A 210 9.44 7.96 13.40
N PRO A 211 10.49 8.10 12.56
CA PRO A 211 11.54 7.08 12.49
C PRO A 211 12.30 6.88 13.81
N TRP A 212 12.34 7.89 14.68
CA TRP A 212 12.95 7.82 16.01
C TRP A 212 11.96 7.35 17.07
N LEU A 213 10.72 7.83 17.02
CA LEU A 213 9.69 7.46 18.00
C LEU A 213 9.27 5.99 17.89
N LEU A 214 9.27 5.44 16.68
CA LEU A 214 8.82 4.08 16.38
C LEU A 214 9.97 3.10 16.14
N GLU A 215 11.21 3.47 16.49
CA GLU A 215 12.40 2.66 16.25
C GLU A 215 12.28 1.23 16.82
N SER A 216 11.73 1.11 18.04
CA SER A 216 11.51 -0.17 18.73
C SER A 216 10.44 -1.03 18.08
N SER A 217 9.40 -0.43 17.50
CA SER A 217 8.34 -1.17 16.81
C SER A 217 8.81 -1.86 15.52
N ALA A 218 9.95 -1.42 14.98
CA ALA A 218 10.53 -1.93 13.75
C ALA A 218 11.87 -2.64 13.96
N GLU A 219 12.09 -3.23 15.14
CA GLU A 219 13.29 -4.03 15.45
C GLU A 219 13.39 -5.30 14.59
N ALA A 220 12.25 -5.93 14.30
CA ALA A 220 12.20 -7.16 13.51
C ALA A 220 12.35 -6.93 11.99
N PHE A 221 12.32 -5.68 11.55
CA PHE A 221 12.29 -5.28 10.15
C PHE A 221 13.69 -5.02 9.60
N ASP A 222 13.90 -5.39 8.33
CA ASP A 222 15.11 -5.04 7.59
C ASP A 222 15.12 -3.55 7.15
N SER A 223 16.17 -3.12 6.45
CA SER A 223 16.30 -1.72 6.03
C SER A 223 15.23 -1.29 5.02
N VAL A 224 14.77 -2.20 4.15
CA VAL A 224 13.70 -1.95 3.16
C VAL A 224 12.39 -1.77 3.90
N GLN A 225 12.01 -2.76 4.70
CA GLN A 225 10.79 -2.79 5.52
C GLN A 225 10.71 -1.58 6.45
N ARG A 226 11.80 -1.22 7.14
CA ARG A 226 11.84 -0.02 8.01
C ARG A 226 11.60 1.27 7.23
N THR A 227 12.22 1.42 6.06
CA THR A 227 12.09 2.66 5.27
C THR A 227 10.67 2.82 4.74
N VAL A 228 10.07 1.73 4.24
CA VAL A 228 8.67 1.70 3.79
C VAL A 228 7.73 1.98 4.97
N TYR A 229 7.89 1.27 6.08
CA TYR A 229 7.05 1.41 7.27
C TYR A 229 7.05 2.84 7.82
N PHE A 230 8.24 3.41 8.08
CA PHE A 230 8.33 4.77 8.62
C PHE A 230 7.80 5.82 7.65
N SER A 231 8.07 5.68 6.35
CA SER A 231 7.59 6.62 5.33
C SER A 231 6.07 6.60 5.22
N GLY A 232 5.44 5.42 5.32
CA GLY A 232 3.99 5.27 5.31
C GLY A 232 3.34 5.85 6.56
N VAL A 233 3.86 5.53 7.75
CA VAL A 233 3.35 6.09 9.02
C VAL A 233 3.49 7.61 9.05
N GLY A 234 4.68 8.14 8.76
CA GLY A 234 4.92 9.58 8.77
C GLY A 234 4.09 10.32 7.73
N GLY A 235 3.99 9.79 6.50
CA GLY A 235 3.10 10.33 5.48
C GLY A 235 1.64 10.36 5.93
N GLY A 236 1.17 9.29 6.58
CA GLY A 236 -0.18 9.22 7.13
C GLY A 236 -0.42 10.28 8.21
N VAL A 237 0.55 10.52 9.08
CA VAL A 237 0.48 11.58 10.11
C VAL A 237 0.43 12.98 9.48
N VAL A 238 1.15 13.23 8.38
CA VAL A 238 1.05 14.50 7.62
C VAL A 238 -0.37 14.72 7.11
N LEU A 239 -0.95 13.74 6.43
CA LEU A 239 -2.31 13.83 5.88
C LEU A 239 -3.37 13.92 6.99
N PHE A 240 -3.19 13.16 8.08
CA PHE A 240 -4.02 13.29 9.27
C PHE A 240 -3.96 14.71 9.86
N GLY A 241 -2.80 15.37 9.82
CA GLY A 241 -2.65 16.76 10.23
C GLY A 241 -3.52 17.73 9.42
N ALA A 242 -3.63 17.51 8.11
CA ALA A 242 -4.52 18.28 7.25
C ALA A 242 -6.00 18.07 7.64
N LEU A 243 -6.40 16.81 7.85
CA LEU A 243 -7.75 16.48 8.35
C LEU A 243 -8.04 17.12 9.70
N ALA A 244 -7.08 17.11 10.62
CA ALA A 244 -7.22 17.75 11.92
C ALA A 244 -7.45 19.26 11.80
N SER A 245 -6.72 19.93 10.90
CA SER A 245 -6.92 21.35 10.57
C SER A 245 -8.33 21.61 10.00
N PHE A 246 -8.83 20.77 9.10
CA PHE A 246 -10.20 20.89 8.59
C PHE A 246 -11.25 20.66 9.68
N MET A 247 -11.08 19.61 10.47
CA MET A 247 -12.00 19.26 11.56
C MET A 247 -12.08 20.35 12.62
N ALA A 248 -11.00 21.11 12.86
CA ALA A 248 -11.01 22.24 13.77
C ALA A 248 -11.96 23.37 13.35
N THR A 249 -12.39 23.40 12.08
CA THR A 249 -13.38 24.36 11.57
C THR A 249 -14.83 23.90 11.75
N LYS A 250 -15.05 22.64 12.13
CA LYS A 250 -16.38 22.04 12.22
C LYS A 250 -16.90 22.04 13.66
N ASP A 251 -18.22 22.14 13.79
CA ASP A 251 -18.89 22.03 15.08
C ASP A 251 -18.88 20.57 15.56
N LEU A 252 -18.10 20.30 16.61
CA LEU A 252 -17.95 18.97 17.20
C LEU A 252 -19.26 18.39 17.75
N SER A 253 -20.27 19.23 18.03
CA SER A 253 -21.58 18.75 18.48
C SER A 253 -22.36 18.00 17.40
N GLN A 254 -21.98 18.16 16.13
CA GLN A 254 -22.60 17.50 14.98
C GLN A 254 -21.89 16.19 14.58
N LEU A 255 -20.80 15.83 15.26
CA LEU A 255 -20.03 14.63 14.96
C LEU A 255 -20.81 13.37 15.35
N ASN A 256 -21.03 12.53 14.35
CA ASN A 256 -21.59 11.22 14.56
C ASN A 256 -20.48 10.16 14.71
N LEU A 257 -20.19 9.75 15.93
CA LEU A 257 -19.06 8.86 16.25
C LEU A 257 -19.41 7.36 16.26
N TRP A 258 -20.69 6.98 16.21
CA TRP A 258 -21.05 5.55 16.22
C TRP A 258 -20.49 4.76 15.03
N PRO A 259 -20.35 5.32 13.80
CA PRO A 259 -19.72 4.59 12.69
C PRO A 259 -18.28 4.20 13.01
N VAL A 260 -17.51 5.04 13.72
CA VAL A 260 -16.15 4.71 14.15
C VAL A 260 -16.15 3.51 15.09
N ALA A 261 -17.08 3.47 16.05
CA ALA A 261 -17.22 2.34 16.98
C ALA A 261 -17.57 1.03 16.27
N VAL A 262 -18.36 1.08 15.20
CA VAL A 262 -18.73 -0.11 14.42
C VAL A 262 -17.62 -0.51 13.45
N VAL A 263 -17.08 0.42 12.68
CA VAL A 263 -16.11 0.16 11.60
C VAL A 263 -14.73 -0.17 12.14
N ILE A 264 -14.31 0.43 13.26
CA ILE A 264 -13.01 0.12 13.89
C ILE A 264 -13.20 -0.80 15.09
N GLY A 265 -14.12 -0.45 15.99
CA GLY A 265 -14.28 -1.18 17.25
C GLY A 265 -14.74 -2.63 17.06
N ALA A 266 -15.74 -2.89 16.21
CA ALA A 266 -16.23 -4.26 16.03
C ALA A 266 -15.17 -5.19 15.38
N PRO A 267 -14.44 -4.80 14.31
CA PRO A 267 -13.34 -5.62 13.80
C PRO A 267 -12.22 -5.84 14.79
N VAL A 268 -11.82 -4.83 15.58
CA VAL A 268 -10.77 -5.00 16.60
C VAL A 268 -11.22 -6.00 17.67
N ILE A 269 -12.46 -5.90 18.15
CA ILE A 269 -13.03 -6.86 19.11
C ILE A 269 -13.07 -8.27 18.50
N LEU A 270 -13.48 -8.41 17.24
CA LEU A 270 -13.50 -9.68 16.55
C LEU A 270 -12.10 -10.29 16.43
N CYS A 271 -11.10 -9.50 16.01
CA CYS A 271 -9.72 -9.95 15.91
C CYS A 271 -9.14 -10.37 17.26
N MET A 272 -9.38 -9.58 18.32
CA MET A 272 -8.96 -9.95 19.68
C MET A 272 -9.61 -11.25 20.15
N TRP A 273 -10.92 -11.41 19.89
CA TRP A 273 -11.63 -12.65 20.21
C TRP A 273 -11.08 -13.86 19.44
N MET A 274 -10.83 -13.70 18.13
CA MET A 274 -10.24 -14.75 17.29
C MET A 274 -8.85 -15.15 17.78
N LEU A 275 -7.99 -14.17 18.07
CA LEU A 275 -6.65 -14.40 18.62
C LEU A 275 -6.70 -15.17 19.93
N GLU A 276 -7.59 -14.79 20.85
CA GLU A 276 -7.71 -15.45 22.15
C GLU A 276 -8.22 -16.90 22.03
N GLN A 277 -9.10 -17.19 21.07
CA GLN A 277 -9.56 -18.56 20.80
C GLN A 277 -8.50 -19.43 20.12
N GLY A 278 -7.65 -18.84 19.28
CA GLY A 278 -6.70 -19.59 18.44
C GLY A 278 -5.30 -19.76 19.01
N ARG A 279 -4.87 -18.88 19.93
CA ARG A 279 -3.45 -18.78 20.33
C ARG A 279 -2.88 -20.08 20.92
N GLU A 280 -3.62 -20.77 21.77
CA GLU A 280 -3.16 -22.02 22.37
C GLU A 280 -3.00 -23.13 21.32
N ALA A 281 -4.00 -23.29 20.44
CA ALA A 281 -3.96 -24.27 19.37
C ALA A 281 -2.85 -23.98 18.35
N ALA A 282 -2.61 -22.69 18.05
CA ALA A 282 -1.50 -22.28 17.19
C ALA A 282 -0.14 -22.53 17.84
N ALA A 283 0.01 -22.27 19.14
CA ALA A 283 1.26 -22.55 19.87
C ALA A 283 1.58 -24.06 19.90
N GLU A 284 0.57 -24.91 20.13
CA GLU A 284 0.75 -26.36 20.15
C GLU A 284 1.17 -26.93 18.78
N LEU A 285 0.64 -26.39 17.68
CA LEU A 285 1.10 -26.75 16.33
C LEU A 285 2.50 -26.19 16.03
N ALA A 286 2.80 -24.97 16.47
CA ALA A 286 4.10 -24.34 16.27
C ALA A 286 5.24 -25.06 17.00
N ASP A 287 4.98 -25.65 18.18
CA ASP A 287 5.95 -26.49 18.91
C ASP A 287 6.39 -27.74 18.11
N LEU A 288 5.59 -28.14 17.11
CA LEU A 288 5.87 -29.23 16.18
C LEU A 288 6.36 -28.75 14.81
N ASP A 289 6.64 -27.46 14.66
CA ASP A 289 7.02 -26.82 13.38
C ASP A 289 5.91 -26.90 12.31
N ILE A 290 4.64 -26.95 12.76
CA ILE A 290 3.46 -27.03 11.89
C ILE A 290 2.72 -25.69 11.91
N VAL A 291 2.44 -25.16 10.71
CA VAL A 291 1.59 -23.97 10.55
C VAL A 291 0.19 -24.40 10.12
N ALA A 292 -0.82 -23.93 10.85
CA ALA A 292 -2.20 -24.28 10.56
C ALA A 292 -2.60 -23.83 9.15
N GLY A 293 -3.13 -24.76 8.35
CA GLY A 293 -3.57 -24.49 6.98
C GLY A 293 -2.49 -24.62 5.90
N ILE A 294 -1.24 -24.92 6.27
CA ILE A 294 -0.14 -25.16 5.32
C ILE A 294 0.17 -26.66 5.28
N LEU A 295 0.22 -27.23 4.08
CA LEU A 295 0.62 -28.62 3.89
C LEU A 295 2.14 -28.79 4.08
N PRO A 296 2.60 -29.95 4.59
CA PRO A 296 4.02 -30.25 4.67
C PRO A 296 4.73 -30.11 3.31
N PRO A 297 6.00 -29.67 3.28
CA PRO A 297 6.74 -29.50 2.03
C PRO A 297 6.77 -30.78 1.20
N GLY A 298 6.38 -30.68 -0.08
CA GLY A 298 6.39 -31.79 -1.02
C GLY A 298 5.18 -32.72 -0.94
N MET A 299 4.18 -32.41 -0.10
CA MET A 299 2.91 -33.15 -0.01
C MET A 299 1.80 -32.41 -0.75
N ASN A 300 1.06 -33.10 -1.60
CA ASN A 300 -0.16 -32.56 -2.22
C ASN A 300 -1.43 -32.89 -1.40
N GLU A 301 -2.56 -32.27 -1.75
CA GLU A 301 -3.83 -32.44 -1.03
C GLU A 301 -4.31 -33.91 -1.02
N ASP A 302 -4.20 -34.60 -2.15
CA ASP A 302 -4.61 -36.01 -2.27
C ASP A 302 -3.77 -36.93 -1.37
N GLU A 303 -2.46 -36.70 -1.32
CA GLU A 303 -1.51 -37.41 -0.45
C GLU A 303 -1.79 -37.14 1.03
N TYR A 304 -2.10 -35.90 1.39
CA TYR A 304 -2.47 -35.54 2.76
C TYR A 304 -3.77 -36.24 3.17
N LEU A 305 -4.80 -36.22 2.31
CA LEU A 305 -6.08 -36.88 2.56
C LEU A 305 -5.94 -38.40 2.69
N ALA A 306 -5.05 -39.01 1.90
CA ALA A 306 -4.77 -40.44 1.95
C ALA A 306 -3.88 -40.87 3.13
N SER A 307 -3.14 -39.93 3.74
CA SER A 307 -2.26 -40.24 4.87
C SER A 307 -3.04 -40.56 6.15
N GLU A 308 -2.54 -41.51 6.94
CA GLU A 308 -3.01 -41.80 8.30
C GLU A 308 -1.82 -41.65 9.26
N SER A 309 -1.84 -40.59 10.07
CA SER A 309 -0.79 -40.34 11.06
C SER A 309 -1.37 -39.62 12.28
N LYS A 310 -0.76 -39.86 13.46
CA LYS A 310 -1.13 -39.14 14.68
C LYS A 310 -0.94 -37.63 14.55
N GLU A 311 0.01 -37.23 13.70
CA GLU A 311 0.28 -35.84 13.37
C GLU A 311 -0.88 -35.23 12.59
N LYS A 312 -1.41 -35.95 11.59
CA LYS A 312 -2.62 -35.52 10.86
C LYS A 312 -3.82 -35.39 11.79
N ASP A 313 -4.06 -36.36 12.66
CA ASP A 313 -5.16 -36.30 13.63
C ASP A 313 -5.05 -35.06 14.54
N LEU A 314 -3.84 -34.74 14.98
CA LEU A 314 -3.55 -33.54 15.77
C LEU A 314 -3.84 -32.26 14.97
N ILE A 315 -3.31 -32.17 13.74
CA ILE A 315 -3.54 -31.05 12.83
C ILE A 315 -5.05 -30.85 12.60
N GLU A 316 -5.78 -31.90 12.25
CA GLU A 316 -7.21 -31.80 11.96
C GLU A 316 -8.02 -31.37 13.19
N SER A 317 -7.61 -31.78 14.39
CA SER A 317 -8.26 -31.40 15.64
C SER A 317 -8.03 -29.93 16.03
N LEU A 318 -6.86 -29.37 15.70
CA LEU A 318 -6.47 -28.02 16.12
C LEU A 318 -6.61 -26.97 15.02
N ARG A 319 -6.58 -27.36 13.73
CA ARG A 319 -6.45 -26.43 12.59
C ARG A 319 -7.47 -25.29 12.61
N LEU A 320 -8.74 -25.58 12.88
CA LEU A 320 -9.82 -24.59 12.83
C LEU A 320 -9.67 -23.51 13.91
N LYS A 321 -9.20 -23.90 15.09
CA LYS A 321 -8.92 -22.95 16.17
C LYS A 321 -7.63 -22.21 15.88
N ALA A 322 -6.57 -22.93 15.51
CA ALA A 322 -5.27 -22.35 15.23
C ALA A 322 -5.33 -21.30 14.11
N THR A 323 -6.12 -21.51 13.05
CA THR A 323 -6.33 -20.52 11.98
C THR A 323 -6.90 -19.19 12.47
N MET A 324 -7.59 -19.15 13.62
CA MET A 324 -8.10 -17.88 14.18
C MET A 324 -6.99 -17.00 14.76
N ALA A 325 -5.81 -17.56 15.05
CA ALA A 325 -4.68 -16.81 15.59
C ALA A 325 -3.66 -16.37 14.54
N TYR A 326 -3.78 -16.84 13.30
CA TYR A 326 -2.97 -16.36 12.20
C TYR A 326 -3.71 -15.22 11.48
N PRO A 327 -3.03 -14.11 11.15
CA PRO A 327 -3.57 -13.19 10.15
C PRO A 327 -3.66 -13.97 8.84
N VAL A 328 -4.87 -14.08 8.28
CA VAL A 328 -5.11 -14.66 6.95
C VAL A 328 -4.75 -13.62 5.89
#